data_AF-A0A2J4YB82-F1
#
_entry.id   AF-A0A2J4YB82-F1
#
_cell.length_a   1.000
_cell.length_b   1.000
_cell.length_c   1.000
_cell.angle_alpha   90.00
_cell.angle_beta   90.00
_cell.angle_gamma   90.00
#
_symmetry.space_group_name_H-M   'P 1'
#
loop_
_entity.id
_entity.type
_entity.pdbx_description
1 polymer ?
#
loop_
_entity_poly.entity_id
_entity_poly.type
_entity_poly.pdbx_seq_one_letter_code
_entity_poly.pdbx_strand_id
1 'polypeptide(L)'
;MESSNKLKRGLSTRHIRFMALGSAIGTGLFYGSADAIKMAGPSVLLAYIIGGAAAYIIMRALGEMSVHNPAASSFSRYAQDYLGPLAGYITGWTYCFEILIVAIADVTAFGIYMGVWFPAVPHWIWVLSVVLIICAVNLMSVKVFGELEFWFSFFKVATIIIMILAGFGIIIWGIGNGGQPTGIHNLWSNGGFFSNGWLGMVMSLQMVMFAYGGIEIIGITAGEAKDPEKSIPRAINSVPMRILVFYVGTLFVIMSIYPWNQVGTNGSPFVLTFQHLGITFAASILNFVVLTASLSAINSDVFGVGRMLHGMAEQ
;
A
#
# COMPACT_ATOMS: atom_id res chain seq x y z
N MET A 1 -39.44 14.94 9.77
CA MET A 1 -38.93 13.78 9.02
C MET A 1 -37.41 13.79 9.17
N GLU A 2 -36.89 13.12 10.20
CA GLU A 2 -35.45 12.85 10.28
C GLU A 2 -35.11 11.81 9.21
N SER A 3 -34.61 12.27 8.06
CA SER A 3 -33.92 11.39 7.15
C SER A 3 -32.61 10.98 7.82
N SER A 4 -32.60 9.87 8.56
CA SER A 4 -31.35 9.27 9.01
C SER A 4 -30.55 8.95 7.75
N ASN A 5 -29.53 9.74 7.46
CA ASN A 5 -28.65 9.59 6.29
C ASN A 5 -27.68 8.42 6.56
N LYS A 6 -28.24 7.25 6.90
CA LYS A 6 -27.47 6.07 7.25
C LYS A 6 -26.81 5.56 5.98
N LEU A 7 -25.48 5.55 5.98
CA LEU A 7 -24.66 4.95 4.93
C LEU A 7 -25.21 3.54 4.61
N LYS A 8 -25.50 3.29 3.33
CA LYS A 8 -26.06 1.99 2.91
C LYS A 8 -25.02 0.90 3.10
N ARG A 9 -25.31 -0.05 3.99
CA ARG A 9 -24.53 -1.28 4.19
C ARG A 9 -24.62 -2.17 2.94
N GLY A 10 -23.67 -2.03 2.02
CA GLY A 10 -23.64 -2.76 0.74
C GLY A 10 -22.36 -3.56 0.47
N LEU A 11 -21.34 -3.44 1.31
CA LEU A 11 -20.06 -4.13 1.13
C LEU A 11 -20.14 -5.56 1.67
N SER A 12 -19.78 -6.54 0.83
CA SER A 12 -19.65 -7.92 1.27
C SER A 12 -18.38 -8.10 2.11
N THR A 13 -18.32 -9.13 2.96
CA THR A 13 -17.09 -9.49 3.70
C THR A 13 -15.90 -9.72 2.76
N ARG A 14 -16.17 -10.17 1.53
CA ARG A 14 -15.17 -10.31 0.48
C ARG A 14 -14.64 -8.93 0.05
N HIS A 15 -15.51 -7.97 -0.24
CA HIS A 15 -15.11 -6.61 -0.64
C HIS A 15 -14.25 -5.95 0.44
N ILE A 16 -14.65 -6.04 1.71
CA ILE A 16 -13.88 -5.45 2.83
C ILE A 16 -12.47 -6.06 2.92
N ARG A 17 -12.34 -7.38 2.75
CA ARG A 17 -11.02 -8.04 2.77
C ARG A 17 -10.14 -7.61 1.61
N PHE A 18 -10.71 -7.47 0.42
CA PHE A 18 -9.97 -7.04 -0.76
C PHE A 18 -9.63 -5.56 -0.73
N MET A 19 -10.52 -4.69 -0.25
CA MET A 19 -10.18 -3.29 0.01
C MET A 19 -9.02 -3.18 1.01
N ALA A 20 -9.09 -3.93 2.12
CA ALA A 20 -8.01 -3.94 3.10
C ALA A 20 -6.70 -4.54 2.54
N LEU A 21 -6.75 -5.41 1.53
CA LEU A 21 -5.56 -5.93 0.84
C LEU A 21 -5.05 -4.93 -0.20
N GLY A 22 -5.95 -4.28 -0.92
CA GLY A 22 -5.68 -3.32 -1.99
C GLY A 22 -5.09 -2.03 -1.46
N SER A 23 -5.59 -1.51 -0.34
CA SER A 23 -5.04 -0.34 0.34
C SER A 23 -3.68 -0.65 0.96
N ALA A 24 -3.53 -1.82 1.59
CA ALA A 24 -2.30 -2.26 2.23
C ALA A 24 -1.19 -2.69 1.25
N ILE A 25 -1.43 -2.64 -0.07
CA ILE A 25 -0.45 -2.91 -1.13
C ILE A 25 -0.63 -1.81 -2.17
N GLY A 26 -0.15 -0.62 -1.83
CA GLY A 26 -0.22 0.58 -2.66
C GLY A 26 1.03 0.81 -3.51
N THR A 27 1.14 2.02 -4.04
CA THR A 27 2.30 2.49 -4.80
C THR A 27 3.59 2.46 -3.99
N GLY A 28 3.51 2.59 -2.66
CA GLY A 28 4.68 2.64 -1.77
C GLY A 28 5.62 1.44 -1.91
N LEU A 29 5.10 0.23 -2.18
CA LEU A 29 5.93 -0.95 -2.42
C LEU A 29 6.66 -0.91 -3.77
N PHE A 30 6.04 -0.36 -4.82
CA PHE A 30 6.58 -0.40 -6.18
C PHE A 30 7.41 0.84 -6.54
N TYR A 31 6.95 2.00 -6.10
CA TYR A 31 7.55 3.29 -6.37
C TYR A 31 8.48 3.72 -5.22
N GLY A 32 8.00 3.67 -3.98
CA GLY A 32 8.74 4.15 -2.80
C GLY A 32 9.90 3.24 -2.35
N SER A 33 9.87 1.96 -2.71
CA SER A 33 10.87 0.98 -2.25
C SER A 33 12.28 1.30 -2.74
N ALA A 34 12.43 1.84 -3.96
CA ALA A 34 13.74 2.15 -4.53
C ALA A 34 14.45 3.22 -3.68
N ASP A 35 13.73 4.25 -3.25
CA ASP A 35 14.30 5.31 -2.41
C ASP A 35 14.55 4.82 -0.98
N ALA A 36 13.67 3.99 -0.42
CA ALA A 36 13.90 3.34 0.87
C ALA A 36 15.19 2.48 0.85
N ILE A 37 15.39 1.69 -0.21
CA ILE A 37 16.61 0.89 -0.43
C ILE A 37 17.83 1.80 -0.58
N LYS A 38 17.75 2.89 -1.34
CA LYS A 38 18.88 3.83 -1.46
C LYS A 38 19.25 4.47 -0.14
N MET A 39 18.28 4.74 0.74
CA MET A 39 18.50 5.36 2.05
C MET A 39 19.08 4.39 3.09
N ALA A 40 18.58 3.16 3.16
CA ALA A 40 18.97 2.21 4.21
C ALA A 40 19.89 1.07 3.74
N GLY A 41 20.00 0.85 2.44
CA GLY A 41 20.59 -0.36 1.88
C GLY A 41 19.84 -1.62 2.33
N PRO A 42 20.55 -2.75 2.52
CA PRO A 42 19.94 -4.02 2.94
C PRO A 42 19.22 -3.94 4.30
N SER A 43 19.63 -3.02 5.18
CA SER A 43 18.99 -2.79 6.48
C SER A 43 17.54 -2.31 6.39
N VAL A 44 17.07 -1.91 5.19
CA VAL A 44 15.65 -1.60 4.95
C VAL A 44 14.74 -2.79 5.31
N LEU A 45 15.21 -4.04 5.22
CA LEU A 45 14.43 -5.21 5.66
C LEU A 45 14.06 -5.13 7.15
N LEU A 46 15.02 -4.71 7.98
CA LEU A 46 14.76 -4.48 9.40
C LEU A 46 13.84 -3.29 9.61
N ALA A 47 13.99 -2.23 8.81
CA ALA A 47 13.10 -1.06 8.89
C ALA A 47 11.64 -1.45 8.62
N TYR A 48 11.37 -2.27 7.60
CA TYR A 48 10.03 -2.84 7.35
C TYR A 48 9.56 -3.73 8.52
N ILE A 49 10.39 -4.61 9.05
CA ILE A 49 9.99 -5.46 10.20
C ILE A 49 9.64 -4.62 11.44
N ILE A 50 10.47 -3.63 11.78
CA ILE A 50 10.29 -2.77 12.95
C ILE A 50 9.07 -1.86 12.76
N GLY A 51 8.98 -1.18 11.62
CA GLY A 51 7.82 -0.33 11.29
C GLY A 51 6.53 -1.13 11.25
N GLY A 52 6.58 -2.36 10.72
CA GLY A 52 5.44 -3.25 10.64
C GLY A 52 4.98 -3.77 12.00
N ALA A 53 5.92 -4.02 12.91
CA ALA A 53 5.60 -4.37 14.29
C ALA A 53 4.90 -3.19 15.02
N ALA A 54 5.40 -1.97 14.86
CA ALA A 54 4.79 -0.77 15.41
C ALA A 54 3.37 -0.54 14.84
N ALA A 55 3.24 -0.63 13.51
CA ALA A 55 1.96 -0.53 12.81
C ALA A 55 0.95 -1.59 13.29
N TYR A 56 1.40 -2.84 13.47
CA TYR A 56 0.55 -3.91 13.98
C TYR A 56 0.04 -3.65 15.41
N ILE A 57 0.89 -3.14 16.30
CA ILE A 57 0.49 -2.78 17.67
C ILE A 57 -0.59 -1.68 17.65
N ILE A 58 -0.39 -0.63 16.85
CA ILE A 58 -1.37 0.45 16.68
C ILE A 58 -2.68 -0.10 16.13
N MET A 59 -2.62 -0.95 15.10
CA MET A 59 -3.80 -1.57 14.50
C MET A 59 -4.54 -2.49 15.47
N ARG A 60 -3.83 -3.19 16.37
CA ARG A 60 -4.44 -4.00 17.43
C ARG A 60 -5.23 -3.14 18.40
N ALA A 61 -4.65 -2.04 18.87
CA ALA A 61 -5.34 -1.09 19.75
C ALA A 61 -6.57 -0.48 19.04
N LEU A 62 -6.41 -0.08 17.77
CA LEU A 62 -7.51 0.43 16.95
C LEU A 62 -8.62 -0.61 16.77
N GLY A 63 -8.26 -1.87 16.53
CA GLY A 63 -9.21 -2.98 16.37
C GLY A 63 -10.06 -3.22 17.60
N GLU A 64 -9.48 -3.17 18.79
CA GLU A 64 -10.22 -3.32 20.05
C GLU A 64 -11.24 -2.19 20.23
N MET A 65 -10.83 -0.95 19.96
CA MET A 65 -11.75 0.21 19.97
C MET A 65 -12.85 0.09 18.91
N SER A 66 -12.50 -0.35 17.69
CA SER A 66 -13.44 -0.51 16.58
C SER A 66 -14.44 -1.64 16.74
N VAL A 67 -14.07 -2.70 17.47
CA VAL A 67 -15.02 -3.75 17.84
C VAL A 67 -15.97 -3.27 18.94
N HIS A 68 -15.48 -2.51 19.91
CA HIS A 68 -16.30 -1.98 21.01
C HIS A 68 -17.26 -0.88 20.55
N ASN A 69 -16.79 0.06 19.71
CA ASN A 69 -17.58 1.15 19.16
C ASN A 69 -17.36 1.24 17.63
N PRO A 70 -18.16 0.52 16.81
CA PRO A 70 -18.03 0.53 15.36
C PRO A 70 -18.64 1.81 14.76
N ALA A 71 -17.95 2.94 14.94
CA ALA A 71 -18.28 4.23 14.36
C ALA A 71 -17.54 4.45 13.02
N ALA A 72 -18.19 5.10 12.05
CA ALA A 72 -17.59 5.37 10.73
C ALA A 72 -16.41 6.36 10.78
N SER A 73 -16.42 7.31 11.73
CA SER A 73 -15.29 8.22 12.00
C SER A 73 -14.15 7.59 12.80
N SER A 74 -14.29 6.32 13.21
CA SER A 74 -13.24 5.49 13.79
C SER A 74 -12.40 6.24 14.86
N PHE A 75 -11.10 6.39 14.63
CA PHE A 75 -10.14 6.99 15.56
C PHE A 75 -10.39 8.47 15.88
N SER A 76 -11.00 9.27 15.00
CA SER A 76 -11.39 10.64 15.35
C SER A 76 -12.50 10.63 16.40
N ARG A 77 -13.47 9.71 16.28
CA ARG A 77 -14.51 9.53 17.29
C ARG A 77 -13.96 9.00 18.60
N TYR A 78 -13.02 8.05 18.56
CA TYR A 78 -12.38 7.55 19.78
C TYR A 78 -11.60 8.66 20.49
N ALA A 79 -10.87 9.49 19.75
CA ALA A 79 -10.20 10.65 20.32
C ALA A 79 -11.20 11.64 20.94
N GLN A 80 -12.34 11.89 20.30
CA GLN A 80 -13.40 12.74 20.87
C GLN A 80 -13.98 12.15 22.17
N ASP A 81 -14.37 10.88 22.14
CA ASP A 81 -15.06 10.23 23.26
C ASP A 81 -14.14 10.09 24.49
N TYR A 82 -12.83 9.86 24.29
CA TYR A 82 -11.88 9.59 25.39
C TYR A 82 -10.96 10.76 25.76
N LEU A 83 -10.68 11.69 24.85
CA LEU A 83 -9.76 12.83 25.08
C LEU A 83 -10.44 14.21 24.92
N GLY A 84 -11.68 14.23 24.43
CA GLY A 84 -12.50 15.43 24.30
C GLY A 84 -12.59 16.00 22.88
N PRO A 85 -13.50 16.97 22.66
CA PRO A 85 -13.86 17.45 21.31
C PRO A 85 -12.69 17.95 20.47
N LEU A 86 -11.74 18.67 21.09
CA LEU A 86 -10.58 19.21 20.38
C LEU A 86 -9.66 18.10 19.84
N ALA A 87 -9.45 17.02 20.60
CA ALA A 87 -8.63 15.91 20.18
C ALA A 87 -9.26 15.18 18.98
N GLY A 88 -10.58 14.95 19.02
CA GLY A 88 -11.32 14.40 17.89
C GLY A 88 -11.22 15.24 16.61
N TYR A 89 -11.39 16.56 16.74
CA TYR A 89 -11.28 17.52 15.63
C TYR A 89 -9.88 17.53 15.02
N ILE A 90 -8.83 17.67 15.83
CA ILE A 90 -7.44 17.67 15.35
C ILE A 90 -7.12 16.35 14.64
N THR A 91 -7.50 15.23 15.25
CA THR A 91 -7.21 13.90 14.70
C THR A 91 -7.90 13.69 13.35
N GLY A 92 -9.17 14.08 13.23
CA GLY A 92 -9.92 13.98 11.99
C GLY A 92 -9.31 14.84 10.87
N TRP A 93 -8.98 16.09 11.15
CA TRP A 93 -8.34 16.98 10.17
C TRP A 93 -6.93 16.54 9.79
N THR A 94 -6.11 16.08 10.75
CA THR A 94 -4.78 15.53 10.45
C THR A 94 -4.88 14.36 9.48
N TYR A 95 -5.86 13.46 9.66
CA TYR A 95 -6.12 12.38 8.72
C TYR A 95 -6.55 12.90 7.34
N CYS A 96 -7.48 13.86 7.28
CA CYS A 96 -7.90 14.43 6.00
C CYS A 96 -6.74 15.06 5.22
N PHE A 97 -5.83 15.76 5.91
CA PHE A 97 -4.64 16.33 5.29
C PHE A 97 -3.61 15.27 4.87
N GLU A 98 -3.42 14.24 5.70
CA GLU A 98 -2.52 13.13 5.39
C GLU A 98 -2.97 12.40 4.12
N ILE A 99 -4.24 12.00 4.04
CA ILE A 99 -4.79 11.36 2.84
C ILE A 99 -4.72 12.27 1.60
N LEU A 100 -4.94 13.58 1.74
CA LEU A 100 -4.78 14.51 0.62
C LEU A 100 -3.36 14.46 0.05
N ILE A 101 -2.35 14.44 0.92
CA ILE A 101 -0.93 14.39 0.53
C ILE A 101 -0.61 13.03 -0.12
N VAL A 102 -1.11 11.94 0.44
CA VAL A 102 -0.93 10.58 -0.11
C VAL A 102 -1.55 10.47 -1.51
N ALA A 103 -2.77 10.97 -1.69
CA ALA A 103 -3.43 10.96 -3.00
C ALA A 103 -2.64 11.75 -4.05
N ILE A 104 -2.02 12.88 -3.69
CA ILE A 104 -1.14 13.63 -4.61
C ILE A 104 0.08 12.80 -4.99
N ALA A 105 0.70 12.10 -4.03
CA ALA A 105 1.83 11.21 -4.30
C ALA A 105 1.45 10.07 -5.25
N ASP A 106 0.26 9.46 -5.07
CA ASP A 106 -0.22 8.38 -5.92
C ASP A 106 -0.56 8.84 -7.34
N VAL A 107 -1.17 10.02 -7.48
CA VAL A 107 -1.44 10.64 -8.78
C VAL A 107 -0.13 10.98 -9.51
N THR A 108 0.88 11.45 -8.77
CA THR A 108 2.22 11.71 -9.32
C THR A 108 2.86 10.41 -9.82
N ALA A 109 2.81 9.34 -9.02
CA ALA A 109 3.29 8.03 -9.43
C ALA A 109 2.57 7.55 -10.71
N PHE A 110 1.23 7.65 -10.76
CA PHE A 110 0.46 7.29 -11.96
C PHE A 110 0.96 8.03 -13.22
N GLY A 111 1.18 9.34 -13.12
CA GLY A 111 1.66 10.14 -14.25
C GLY A 111 3.09 9.79 -14.68
N ILE A 112 3.99 9.43 -13.76
CA ILE A 112 5.34 8.95 -14.07
C ILE A 112 5.26 7.64 -14.87
N TYR A 113 4.43 6.70 -14.41
CA TYR A 113 4.26 5.38 -15.02
C TYR A 113 3.54 5.45 -16.38
N MET A 114 2.58 6.35 -16.55
CA MET A 114 2.00 6.63 -17.89
C MET A 114 3.01 7.23 -18.86
N GLY A 115 3.96 8.04 -18.37
CA GLY A 115 5.05 8.59 -19.18
C GLY A 115 5.96 7.53 -19.80
N VAL A 116 6.01 6.31 -19.22
CA VAL A 116 6.77 5.18 -19.79
C VAL A 116 6.17 4.72 -21.13
N TRP A 117 4.83 4.74 -21.26
CA TRP A 117 4.15 4.39 -22.51
C TRP A 117 3.95 5.59 -23.44
N PHE A 118 3.72 6.76 -22.85
CA PHE A 118 3.34 7.97 -23.58
C PHE A 118 4.21 9.17 -23.17
N PRO A 119 5.52 9.16 -23.51
CA PRO A 119 6.47 10.16 -23.06
C PRO A 119 6.21 11.57 -23.63
N ALA A 120 5.50 11.64 -24.76
CA ALA A 120 5.14 12.91 -25.41
C ALA A 120 3.94 13.61 -24.76
N VAL A 121 3.19 12.90 -23.89
CA VAL A 121 1.97 13.44 -23.27
C VAL A 121 2.34 14.20 -21.99
N PRO A 122 2.00 15.50 -21.87
CA PRO A 122 2.28 16.28 -20.67
C PRO A 122 1.70 15.65 -19.39
N HIS A 123 2.48 15.69 -18.30
CA HIS A 123 2.12 15.05 -17.03
C HIS A 123 0.75 15.48 -16.48
N TRP A 124 0.38 16.76 -16.62
CA TRP A 124 -0.90 17.28 -16.11
C TRP A 124 -2.13 16.60 -16.73
N ILE A 125 -2.02 16.06 -17.95
CA ILE A 125 -3.12 15.33 -18.60
C ILE A 125 -3.40 14.04 -17.84
N TRP A 126 -2.35 13.35 -17.38
CA TRP A 126 -2.50 12.12 -16.59
C TRP A 126 -3.11 12.43 -15.22
N VAL A 127 -2.67 13.50 -14.56
CA VAL A 127 -3.27 14.00 -13.31
C VAL A 127 -4.76 14.24 -13.49
N LEU A 128 -5.15 15.01 -14.51
CA LEU A 128 -6.55 15.31 -14.81
C LEU A 128 -7.36 14.03 -15.12
N SER A 129 -6.77 13.10 -15.87
CA SER A 129 -7.43 11.84 -16.21
C SER A 129 -7.77 11.01 -14.98
N VAL A 130 -6.87 10.94 -14.00
CA VAL A 130 -7.10 10.22 -12.75
C VAL A 130 -8.24 10.86 -11.97
N VAL A 131 -8.25 12.20 -11.85
CA VAL A 131 -9.34 12.92 -11.18
C VAL A 131 -10.69 12.60 -11.83
N LEU A 132 -10.77 12.61 -13.17
CA LEU A 132 -12.00 12.29 -13.89
C LEU A 132 -12.43 10.83 -13.71
N ILE A 133 -11.48 9.89 -13.76
CA ILE A 133 -11.75 8.45 -13.54
C ILE A 133 -12.29 8.22 -12.13
N ILE A 134 -11.61 8.77 -11.12
CA ILE A 134 -12.00 8.61 -9.71
C ILE A 134 -13.35 9.28 -9.46
N CYS A 135 -13.60 10.47 -10.01
CA CYS A 135 -14.90 11.13 -9.94
C CYS A 135 -16.00 10.25 -10.56
N ALA A 136 -15.78 9.70 -11.76
CA ALA A 136 -16.73 8.83 -12.42
C ALA A 136 -17.02 7.56 -11.61
N VAL A 137 -15.98 6.92 -11.05
CA VAL A 137 -16.12 5.73 -10.19
C VAL A 137 -16.89 6.05 -8.91
N ASN A 138 -16.65 7.21 -8.30
CA ASN A 138 -17.35 7.64 -7.08
C ASN A 138 -18.83 7.97 -7.33
N LEU A 139 -19.21 8.33 -8.57
CA LEU A 139 -20.61 8.51 -8.97
C LEU A 139 -21.32 7.19 -9.29
N MET A 140 -20.59 6.07 -9.44
CA MET A 140 -21.17 4.74 -9.67
C MET A 140 -21.61 4.07 -8.37
N SER A 141 -22.42 3.01 -8.49
CA SER A 141 -22.88 2.26 -7.30
C SER A 141 -21.71 1.62 -6.54
N VAL A 142 -21.82 1.57 -5.20
CA VAL A 142 -20.85 0.95 -4.28
C VAL A 142 -20.49 -0.51 -4.63
N LYS A 143 -21.34 -1.21 -5.40
CA LYS A 143 -21.05 -2.55 -5.91
C LYS A 143 -19.98 -2.57 -6.98
N VAL A 144 -20.00 -1.61 -7.91
CA VAL A 144 -19.00 -1.48 -8.98
C VAL A 144 -17.64 -1.17 -8.38
N PHE A 145 -17.62 -0.31 -7.35
CA PHE A 145 -16.44 -0.01 -6.55
C PHE A 145 -15.78 -1.27 -5.97
N GLY A 146 -16.56 -2.12 -5.27
CA GLY A 146 -16.03 -3.34 -4.66
C GLY A 146 -15.47 -4.35 -5.67
N GLU A 147 -16.04 -4.39 -6.88
CA GLU A 147 -15.59 -5.28 -7.94
C GLU A 147 -14.31 -4.77 -8.62
N LEU A 148 -14.19 -3.47 -8.88
CA LEU A 148 -12.95 -2.88 -9.41
C LEU A 148 -11.78 -3.12 -8.44
N GLU A 149 -12.00 -2.89 -7.15
CA GLU A 149 -10.98 -3.14 -6.11
C GLU A 149 -10.58 -4.61 -6.03
N PHE A 150 -11.53 -5.53 -6.22
CA PHE A 150 -11.23 -6.96 -6.28
C PHE A 150 -10.24 -7.26 -7.42
N TRP A 151 -10.52 -6.77 -8.63
CA TRP A 151 -9.65 -7.00 -9.79
C TRP A 151 -8.29 -6.31 -9.64
N PHE A 152 -8.26 -5.05 -9.18
CA PHE A 152 -6.99 -4.35 -8.95
C PHE A 152 -6.13 -5.05 -7.91
N SER A 153 -6.71 -5.49 -6.79
CA SER A 153 -5.99 -6.24 -5.76
C SER A 153 -5.51 -7.60 -6.24
N PHE A 154 -6.29 -8.29 -7.08
CA PHE A 154 -5.90 -9.57 -7.65
C PHE A 154 -4.61 -9.46 -8.48
N PHE A 155 -4.53 -8.50 -9.41
CA PHE A 155 -3.34 -8.31 -10.23
C PHE A 155 -2.11 -7.95 -9.38
N LYS A 156 -2.26 -7.04 -8.40
CA LYS A 156 -1.18 -6.67 -7.47
C LYS A 156 -0.59 -7.89 -6.76
N VAL A 157 -1.45 -8.66 -6.10
CA VAL A 157 -1.03 -9.82 -5.30
C VAL A 157 -0.43 -10.90 -6.18
N ALA A 158 -1.04 -11.19 -7.34
CA ALA A 158 -0.54 -12.17 -8.28
C ALA A 158 0.88 -11.82 -8.77
N THR A 159 1.10 -10.57 -9.16
CA THR A 159 2.43 -10.11 -9.62
C THR A 159 3.48 -10.22 -8.53
N ILE A 160 3.17 -9.86 -7.28
CA ILE A 160 4.11 -9.99 -6.17
C ILE A 160 4.46 -11.46 -5.90
N ILE A 161 3.46 -12.34 -5.85
CA ILE A 161 3.68 -13.78 -5.63
C ILE A 161 4.56 -14.36 -6.74
N ILE A 162 4.24 -14.09 -8.00
CA ILE A 162 5.03 -14.60 -9.14
C ILE A 162 6.47 -14.10 -9.05
N MET A 163 6.66 -12.82 -8.76
CA MET A 163 8.00 -12.24 -8.62
C MET A 163 8.79 -12.88 -7.47
N ILE A 164 8.19 -13.10 -6.30
CA ILE A 164 8.86 -13.75 -5.17
C ILE A 164 9.27 -15.17 -5.56
N LEU A 165 8.36 -15.96 -6.12
CA LEU A 165 8.65 -17.34 -6.53
C LEU A 165 9.73 -17.40 -7.61
N ALA A 166 9.62 -16.54 -8.62
CA ALA A 166 10.60 -16.43 -9.68
C ALA A 166 11.97 -16.03 -9.14
N GLY A 167 12.02 -15.03 -8.27
CA GLY A 167 13.28 -14.55 -7.71
C GLY A 167 13.94 -15.58 -6.80
N PHE A 168 13.18 -16.36 -6.02
CA PHE A 168 13.73 -17.54 -5.34
C PHE A 168 14.29 -18.56 -6.34
N GLY A 169 13.65 -18.74 -7.49
CA GLY A 169 14.19 -19.57 -8.56
C GLY A 169 15.52 -19.05 -9.14
N ILE A 170 15.68 -17.74 -9.27
CA ILE A 170 16.94 -17.08 -9.67
C ILE A 170 18.00 -17.26 -8.58
N ILE A 171 17.63 -17.11 -7.30
CA ILE A 171 18.54 -17.21 -6.14
C ILE A 171 19.06 -18.64 -5.95
N ILE A 172 18.18 -19.65 -6.05
CA ILE A 172 18.49 -21.04 -5.70
C ILE A 172 18.99 -21.84 -6.89
N TRP A 173 18.34 -21.71 -8.05
CA TRP A 173 18.64 -22.51 -9.24
C TRP A 173 19.32 -21.73 -10.36
N GLY A 174 19.48 -20.40 -10.23
CA GLY A 174 20.08 -19.58 -11.28
C GLY A 174 19.25 -19.52 -12.55
N ILE A 175 17.91 -19.64 -12.44
CA ILE A 175 16.99 -19.50 -13.58
C ILE A 175 17.24 -18.13 -14.23
N GLY A 176 17.43 -18.06 -15.55
CA GLY A 176 17.75 -16.81 -16.24
C GLY A 176 19.18 -16.29 -16.06
N ASN A 177 20.00 -16.94 -15.22
CA ASN A 177 21.42 -16.62 -14.99
C ASN A 177 22.34 -17.79 -15.39
N GLY A 178 22.03 -18.45 -16.52
CA GLY A 178 22.84 -19.57 -17.03
C GLY A 178 22.95 -20.77 -16.08
N GLY A 179 22.01 -20.93 -15.14
CA GLY A 179 22.04 -21.99 -14.13
C GLY A 179 23.00 -21.72 -12.97
N GLN A 180 23.57 -20.51 -12.86
CA GLN A 180 24.42 -20.11 -11.75
C GLN A 180 23.56 -19.42 -10.67
N PRO A 181 23.43 -20.00 -9.47
CA PRO A 181 22.69 -19.39 -8.38
C PRO A 181 23.29 -18.04 -8.01
N THR A 182 22.46 -17.00 -7.94
CA THR A 182 22.90 -15.68 -7.46
C THR A 182 23.17 -15.71 -5.95
N GLY A 183 22.48 -16.56 -5.20
CA GLY A 183 22.56 -16.57 -3.74
C GLY A 183 22.04 -15.25 -3.13
N ILE A 184 22.44 -14.98 -1.89
CA ILE A 184 21.95 -13.83 -1.10
C ILE A 184 23.07 -12.85 -0.71
N HIS A 185 24.26 -13.03 -1.28
CA HIS A 185 25.48 -12.32 -0.89
C HIS A 185 25.39 -10.80 -1.10
N ASN A 186 24.58 -10.33 -2.06
CA ASN A 186 24.35 -8.91 -2.30
C ASN A 186 23.81 -8.14 -1.08
N LEU A 187 23.21 -8.83 -0.10
CA LEU A 187 22.75 -8.26 1.16
C LEU A 187 23.87 -7.77 2.08
N TRP A 188 25.13 -8.15 1.83
CA TRP A 188 26.27 -7.70 2.63
C TRP A 188 27.53 -7.39 1.82
N SER A 189 27.64 -7.81 0.56
CA SER A 189 28.83 -7.59 -0.25
C SER A 189 29.07 -6.11 -0.61
N ASN A 190 28.03 -5.27 -0.63
CA ASN A 190 28.10 -3.87 -1.05
C ASN A 190 28.12 -2.92 0.16
N GLY A 191 29.11 -3.05 1.04
CA GLY A 191 29.24 -2.19 2.24
C GLY A 191 28.55 -2.74 3.50
N GLY A 192 28.23 -4.03 3.54
CA GLY A 192 27.58 -4.68 4.67
C GLY A 192 26.06 -4.48 4.71
N PHE A 193 25.43 -5.08 5.72
CA PHE A 193 23.98 -5.01 5.89
C PHE A 193 23.49 -3.60 6.23
N PHE A 194 24.27 -2.87 7.03
CA PHE A 194 24.05 -1.46 7.36
C PHE A 194 24.93 -0.55 6.49
N SER A 195 24.77 -0.62 5.17
CA SER A 195 25.63 0.08 4.21
C SER A 195 25.65 1.60 4.38
N ASN A 196 24.52 2.19 4.78
CA ASN A 196 24.39 3.62 5.10
C ASN A 196 24.33 3.89 6.62
N GLY A 197 24.77 2.92 7.43
CA GLY A 197 24.69 2.97 8.89
C GLY A 197 23.27 2.85 9.45
N TRP A 198 23.17 2.79 10.78
CA TRP A 198 21.89 2.70 11.48
C TRP A 198 21.02 3.95 11.27
N LEU A 199 21.65 5.12 11.09
CA LEU A 199 20.92 6.36 10.86
C LEU A 199 20.20 6.33 9.49
N GLY A 200 20.83 5.76 8.45
CA GLY A 200 20.19 5.55 7.15
C GLY A 200 18.95 4.65 7.26
N MET A 201 19.03 3.59 8.07
CA MET A 201 17.88 2.74 8.39
C MET A 201 16.74 3.55 9.05
N VAL A 202 17.05 4.36 10.06
CA VAL A 202 16.05 5.20 10.74
C VAL A 202 15.43 6.22 9.78
N MET A 203 16.24 6.87 8.94
CA MET A 203 15.74 7.84 7.96
C MET A 203 14.85 7.18 6.89
N SER A 204 15.05 5.90 6.60
CA SER A 204 14.17 5.15 5.68
C SER A 204 12.79 4.85 6.26
N LEU A 205 12.61 4.93 7.59
CA LEU A 205 11.33 4.60 8.23
C LEU A 205 10.18 5.47 7.71
N GLN A 206 10.42 6.73 7.31
CA GLN A 206 9.38 7.57 6.72
C GLN A 206 8.80 6.94 5.43
N MET A 207 9.66 6.36 4.58
CA MET A 207 9.25 5.70 3.34
C MET A 207 8.55 4.37 3.64
N VAL A 208 9.03 3.65 4.66
CA VAL A 208 8.40 2.42 5.16
C VAL A 208 6.99 2.70 5.69
N MET A 209 6.83 3.74 6.50
CA MET A 209 5.53 4.13 7.07
C MET A 209 4.57 4.60 5.98
N PHE A 210 5.05 5.38 5.00
CA PHE A 210 4.27 5.69 3.80
C PHE A 210 3.80 4.42 3.07
N ALA A 211 4.68 3.44 2.94
CA ALA A 211 4.34 2.19 2.27
C ALA A 211 3.30 1.34 3.04
N TYR A 212 3.11 1.59 4.34
CA TYR A 212 2.06 0.98 5.18
C TYR A 212 0.78 1.80 5.29
N GLY A 213 0.72 2.99 4.68
CA GLY A 213 -0.51 3.76 4.58
C GLY A 213 -1.64 2.91 3.98
N GLY A 214 -2.87 3.15 4.43
CA GLY A 214 -4.06 2.44 4.00
C GLY A 214 -4.45 1.25 4.88
N ILE A 215 -3.62 0.78 5.82
CA ILE A 215 -4.03 -0.27 6.78
C ILE A 215 -5.11 0.24 7.75
N GLU A 216 -5.10 1.53 8.06
CA GLU A 216 -6.04 2.21 8.95
C GLU A 216 -7.47 2.26 8.39
N ILE A 217 -7.64 2.06 7.07
CA ILE A 217 -8.95 1.94 6.42
C ILE A 217 -9.76 0.76 7.01
N ILE A 218 -9.09 -0.26 7.56
CA ILE A 218 -9.76 -1.33 8.31
C ILE A 218 -10.59 -0.74 9.48
N GLY A 219 -10.07 0.26 10.18
CA GLY A 219 -10.79 0.92 11.27
C GLY A 219 -12.00 1.72 10.76
N ILE A 220 -11.85 2.49 9.68
CA ILE A 220 -12.92 3.29 9.09
C ILE A 220 -14.06 2.39 8.55
N THR A 221 -13.70 1.26 7.95
CA THR A 221 -14.67 0.29 7.43
C THR A 221 -15.38 -0.52 8.52
N ALA A 222 -14.96 -0.44 9.79
CA ALA A 222 -15.60 -1.14 10.89
C ALA A 222 -17.07 -0.76 11.08
N GLY A 223 -17.43 0.52 10.89
CA GLY A 223 -18.82 0.98 10.96
C GLY A 223 -19.75 0.41 9.88
N GLU A 224 -19.18 -0.09 8.78
CA GLU A 224 -19.91 -0.68 7.66
C GLU A 224 -19.79 -2.21 7.58
N ALA A 225 -18.97 -2.82 8.43
CA ALA A 225 -18.78 -4.26 8.44
C ALA A 225 -20.03 -5.01 8.95
N LYS A 226 -20.39 -6.11 8.26
CA LYS A 226 -21.55 -6.95 8.64
C LYS A 226 -21.39 -7.58 10.03
N ASP A 227 -20.18 -8.10 10.31
CA ASP A 227 -19.80 -8.71 11.58
C ASP A 227 -18.46 -8.12 12.06
N PRO A 228 -18.45 -6.91 12.67
CA PRO A 228 -17.22 -6.22 13.05
C PRO A 228 -16.35 -7.04 14.02
N GLU A 229 -16.96 -7.68 15.02
CA GLU A 229 -16.31 -8.53 16.03
C GLU A 229 -15.45 -9.65 15.44
N LYS A 230 -15.82 -10.18 14.27
CA LYS A 230 -15.08 -11.26 13.60
C LYS A 230 -14.23 -10.75 12.45
N SER A 231 -14.74 -9.75 11.72
CA SER A 231 -14.12 -9.30 10.47
C SER A 231 -12.90 -8.41 10.74
N ILE A 232 -12.99 -7.52 11.73
CA ILE A 232 -11.93 -6.57 12.07
C ILE A 232 -10.71 -7.28 12.68
N PRO A 233 -10.84 -8.13 13.72
CA PRO A 233 -9.68 -8.83 14.27
C PRO A 233 -9.01 -9.76 13.24
N ARG A 234 -9.78 -10.42 12.37
CA ARG A 234 -9.22 -11.24 11.29
C ARG A 234 -8.43 -10.42 10.27
N ALA A 235 -8.90 -9.23 9.92
CA ALA A 235 -8.19 -8.34 9.02
C ALA A 235 -6.86 -7.88 9.66
N ILE A 236 -6.89 -7.42 10.91
CA ILE A 236 -5.71 -6.95 11.63
C ILE A 236 -4.69 -8.07 11.84
N ASN A 237 -5.12 -9.25 12.29
CA ASN A 237 -4.21 -10.38 12.52
C ASN A 237 -3.57 -10.91 11.22
N SER A 238 -4.09 -10.52 10.05
CA SER A 238 -3.47 -10.84 8.77
C SER A 238 -2.37 -9.85 8.35
N VAL A 239 -2.28 -8.67 8.98
CA VAL A 239 -1.30 -7.62 8.64
C VAL A 239 0.15 -8.10 8.73
N PRO A 240 0.60 -8.77 9.82
CA PRO A 240 1.99 -9.21 9.91
C PRO A 240 2.41 -10.13 8.76
N MET A 241 1.53 -11.07 8.38
CA MET A 241 1.81 -11.97 7.27
C MET A 241 1.91 -11.22 5.93
N ARG A 242 1.06 -10.21 5.70
CA ARG A 242 1.14 -9.36 4.51
C ARG A 242 2.44 -8.57 4.46
N ILE A 243 2.86 -8.03 5.59
CA ILE A 243 4.13 -7.29 5.72
C ILE A 243 5.31 -8.21 5.40
N LEU A 244 5.36 -9.39 6.01
CA LEU A 244 6.46 -10.32 5.80
C LEU A 244 6.52 -10.84 4.37
N VAL A 245 5.38 -11.21 3.77
CA VAL A 245 5.37 -11.77 2.42
C VAL A 245 5.55 -10.67 1.37
N PHE A 246 4.68 -9.66 1.37
CA PHE A 246 4.61 -8.70 0.25
C PHE A 246 5.69 -7.63 0.30
N TYR A 247 6.11 -7.20 1.49
CA TYR A 247 7.15 -6.19 1.63
C TYR A 247 8.51 -6.83 1.86
N VAL A 248 8.69 -7.52 2.99
CA VAL A 248 10.00 -8.06 3.37
C VAL A 248 10.46 -9.12 2.36
N GLY A 249 9.59 -10.04 1.96
CA GLY A 249 9.88 -11.08 0.97
C GLY A 249 10.27 -10.52 -0.39
N THR A 250 9.49 -9.55 -0.91
CA THR A 250 9.79 -8.83 -2.15
C THR A 250 11.15 -8.15 -2.11
N LEU A 251 11.41 -7.34 -1.09
CA LEU A 251 12.64 -6.55 -0.99
C LEU A 251 13.86 -7.45 -0.75
N PHE A 252 13.68 -8.53 0.02
CA PHE A 252 14.71 -9.53 0.23
C PHE A 252 15.13 -10.17 -1.09
N VAL A 253 14.16 -10.58 -1.91
CA VAL A 253 14.40 -11.17 -3.23
C VAL A 253 15.11 -10.15 -4.14
N ILE A 254 14.58 -8.93 -4.24
CA ILE A 254 15.16 -7.87 -5.07
C ILE A 254 16.62 -7.60 -4.69
N MET A 255 16.92 -7.41 -3.41
CA MET A 255 18.28 -7.07 -2.96
C MET A 255 19.22 -8.27 -2.89
N SER A 256 18.70 -9.50 -2.93
CA SER A 256 19.53 -10.70 -3.11
C SER A 256 20.01 -10.82 -4.55
N ILE A 257 19.14 -10.50 -5.53
CA ILE A 257 19.45 -10.58 -6.95
C ILE A 257 20.28 -9.36 -7.41
N TYR A 258 19.89 -8.15 -6.99
CA TYR A 258 20.49 -6.91 -7.44
C TYR A 258 21.21 -6.18 -6.30
N PRO A 259 22.44 -5.68 -6.51
CA PRO A 259 23.12 -4.80 -5.57
C PRO A 259 22.24 -3.59 -5.21
N TRP A 260 22.10 -3.28 -3.92
CA TRP A 260 21.21 -2.21 -3.42
C TRP A 260 21.53 -0.84 -4.06
N ASN A 261 22.79 -0.58 -4.38
CA ASN A 261 23.27 0.65 -5.02
C ASN A 261 22.93 0.74 -6.52
N GLN A 262 22.46 -0.34 -7.14
CA GLN A 262 22.00 -0.37 -8.54
C GLN A 262 20.47 -0.47 -8.64
N VAL A 263 19.77 -0.58 -7.52
CA VAL A 263 18.31 -0.64 -7.52
C VAL A 263 17.73 0.70 -8.00
N GLY A 264 16.95 0.66 -9.08
CA GLY A 264 16.28 1.83 -9.64
C GLY A 264 17.13 2.67 -10.60
N THR A 265 18.37 2.29 -10.90
CA THR A 265 19.21 3.01 -11.88
C THR A 265 18.96 2.53 -13.31
N ASN A 266 18.79 1.22 -13.50
CA ASN A 266 18.53 0.59 -14.81
C ASN A 266 17.04 0.26 -15.01
N GLY A 267 16.16 1.09 -14.44
CA GLY A 267 14.72 0.84 -14.41
C GLY A 267 14.25 0.13 -13.13
N SER A 268 12.98 -0.23 -13.09
CA SER A 268 12.38 -0.83 -11.89
C SER A 268 12.95 -2.24 -11.64
N PRO A 269 13.40 -2.55 -10.41
CA PRO A 269 13.92 -3.88 -10.05
C PRO A 269 12.88 -4.98 -10.26
N PHE A 270 11.61 -4.64 -10.12
CA PHE A 270 10.49 -5.52 -10.42
C PHE A 270 10.52 -5.94 -11.90
N VAL A 271 10.64 -4.97 -12.81
CA VAL A 271 10.69 -5.21 -14.27
C VAL A 271 11.89 -6.08 -14.63
N LEU A 272 13.07 -5.75 -14.10
CA LEU A 272 14.31 -6.47 -14.39
C LEU A 272 14.21 -7.95 -13.99
N THR A 273 13.56 -8.24 -12.85
CA THR A 273 13.37 -9.61 -12.38
C THR A 273 12.55 -10.45 -13.38
N PHE A 274 11.46 -9.89 -13.90
CA PHE A 274 10.63 -10.59 -14.90
C PHE A 274 11.33 -10.70 -16.27
N GLN A 275 12.15 -9.72 -16.65
CA GLN A 275 12.95 -9.80 -17.89
C GLN A 275 13.99 -10.93 -17.83
N HIS A 276 14.62 -11.16 -16.68
CA HIS A 276 15.54 -12.30 -16.47
C HIS A 276 14.85 -13.66 -16.66
N LEU A 277 13.53 -13.74 -16.46
CA LEU A 277 12.75 -14.96 -16.74
C LEU A 277 12.39 -15.12 -18.22
N GLY A 278 12.83 -14.22 -19.09
CA GLY A 278 12.50 -14.22 -20.52
C GLY A 278 11.13 -13.60 -20.84
N ILE A 279 10.50 -12.88 -19.90
CA ILE A 279 9.21 -12.24 -20.15
C ILE A 279 9.44 -10.89 -20.82
N THR A 280 9.29 -10.86 -22.15
CA THR A 280 9.49 -9.67 -23.00
C THR A 280 8.55 -8.51 -22.65
N PHE A 281 7.33 -8.79 -22.18
CA PHE A 281 6.35 -7.76 -21.79
C PHE A 281 6.39 -7.39 -20.29
N ALA A 282 7.43 -7.79 -19.57
CA ALA A 282 7.61 -7.54 -18.14
C ALA A 282 7.39 -6.08 -17.75
N ALA A 283 8.00 -5.16 -18.50
CA ALA A 283 7.91 -3.73 -18.26
C ALA A 283 6.44 -3.25 -18.30
N SER A 284 5.69 -3.65 -19.32
CA SER A 284 4.29 -3.26 -19.49
C SER A 284 3.37 -3.90 -18.45
N ILE A 285 3.61 -5.16 -18.06
CA ILE A 285 2.83 -5.83 -17.01
C ILE A 285 3.00 -5.07 -15.69
N LEU A 286 4.25 -4.75 -15.32
CA LEU A 286 4.51 -4.05 -14.07
C LEU A 286 3.97 -2.63 -14.11
N ASN A 287 4.10 -1.94 -15.25
CA ASN A 287 3.51 -0.64 -15.43
C ASN A 287 1.99 -0.68 -15.19
N PHE A 288 1.29 -1.63 -15.81
CA PHE A 288 -0.14 -1.84 -15.60
C PHE A 288 -0.49 -2.13 -14.13
N VAL A 289 0.29 -2.97 -13.44
CA VAL A 289 0.08 -3.30 -12.03
C VAL A 289 0.26 -2.07 -11.15
N VAL A 290 1.25 -1.22 -11.42
CA VAL A 290 1.45 0.01 -10.65
C VAL A 290 0.32 1.01 -10.90
N LEU A 291 -0.13 1.17 -12.15
CA LEU A 291 -1.26 2.06 -12.47
C LEU A 291 -2.55 1.61 -11.76
N THR A 292 -2.84 0.31 -11.75
CA THR A 292 -3.99 -0.23 -11.00
C THR A 292 -3.80 -0.12 -9.49
N ALA A 293 -2.56 -0.22 -8.99
CA ALA A 293 -2.23 0.04 -7.60
C ALA A 293 -2.49 1.49 -7.18
N SER A 294 -2.03 2.46 -7.98
CA SER A 294 -2.28 3.89 -7.77
C SER A 294 -3.78 4.21 -7.78
N LEU A 295 -4.52 3.74 -8.79
CA LEU A 295 -5.97 4.01 -8.88
C LEU A 295 -6.73 3.43 -7.68
N SER A 296 -6.38 2.22 -7.25
CA SER A 296 -6.97 1.56 -6.08
C SER A 296 -6.66 2.29 -4.77
N ALA A 297 -5.43 2.80 -4.62
CA ALA A 297 -5.03 3.58 -3.44
C ALA A 297 -5.79 4.91 -3.37
N ILE A 298 -5.79 5.71 -4.44
CA ILE A 298 -6.52 6.99 -4.52
C ILE A 298 -8.02 6.80 -4.28
N ASN A 299 -8.59 5.71 -4.80
CA ASN A 299 -9.99 5.40 -4.60
C ASN A 299 -10.29 5.05 -3.12
N SER A 300 -9.38 4.32 -2.47
CA SER A 300 -9.47 4.00 -1.03
C SER A 300 -9.30 5.24 -0.15
N ASP A 301 -8.42 6.16 -0.55
CA ASP A 301 -8.18 7.46 0.09
C ASP A 301 -9.43 8.34 0.06
N VAL A 302 -10.03 8.53 -1.12
CA VAL A 302 -11.28 9.30 -1.28
C VAL A 302 -12.41 8.65 -0.47
N PHE A 303 -12.47 7.32 -0.45
CA PHE A 303 -13.44 6.56 0.35
C PHE A 303 -13.27 6.82 1.86
N GLY A 304 -12.03 6.84 2.35
CA GLY A 304 -11.68 7.07 3.76
C GLY A 304 -11.98 8.51 4.20
N VAL A 305 -11.53 9.50 3.42
CA VAL A 305 -11.77 10.92 3.70
C VAL A 305 -13.26 11.26 3.66
N GLY A 306 -14.01 10.75 2.69
CA GLY A 306 -15.46 11.00 2.62
C GLY A 306 -16.20 10.56 3.88
N ARG A 307 -15.82 9.42 4.46
CA ARG A 307 -16.40 8.89 5.70
C ARG A 307 -15.94 9.65 6.94
N MET A 308 -14.66 10.04 6.98
CA MET A 308 -14.15 10.86 8.07
C MET A 308 -14.88 12.19 8.13
N LEU A 309 -14.98 12.90 7.00
CA LEU A 309 -15.66 14.19 6.91
C LEU A 309 -17.16 14.08 7.24
N HIS A 310 -17.84 13.05 6.74
CA HIS A 310 -19.24 12.81 7.09
C HIS A 310 -19.41 12.56 8.59
N GLY A 311 -18.56 11.71 9.17
CA GLY A 311 -18.60 11.42 10.60
C GLY A 311 -18.27 12.62 11.48
N MET A 312 -17.34 13.48 11.06
CA MET A 312 -17.02 14.74 11.74
C MET A 312 -18.15 15.78 11.63
N ALA A 313 -18.91 15.78 10.54
CA ALA A 313 -20.05 16.68 10.38
C ALA A 313 -21.26 16.29 11.25
N GLU A 314 -21.33 15.02 11.69
CA GLU A 314 -22.36 14.50 12.59
C GLU A 314 -21.96 14.56 14.09
N GLN A 315 -20.71 14.93 14.40
CA GLN A 315 -20.17 15.08 15.76
C GLN A 315 -20.49 16.44 16.38
#